data_AF-A0A443S2W3-F1
#
_entry.id   AF-A0A443S2W3-F1
#
_cell.length_a   1.000
_cell.length_b   1.000
_cell.length_c   1.000
_cell.angle_alpha   90.00
_cell.angle_beta   90.00
_cell.angle_gamma   90.00
#
_symmetry.space_group_name_H-M   'P 1'
#
loop_
_entity.id
_entity.type
_entity.pdbx_description
1 polymer ?
#
loop_
_entity_poly.entity_id
_entity_poly.type
_entity_poly.pdbx_seq_one_letter_code
_entity_poly.pdbx_strand_id
1 'polypeptide(L)'
;MELKISQCTKSNQAIIDCITVDGCCPACVTILEDGEECDKQSLFSRCNEAKGFQCDNSTNKCIKVTNPTAKCVKQYDYRLRIANKYHRINEKNSIFRYADRFTIPLPQCDLISGNYKPKQCIGSICFCVNVETGKRLFGHSERVASDKLGCRCTQTFNQLLSDYREKLDFFSDIHPHCDSLGNFQRLQCSRNICFCADEYTGKPIAKMSITATQDLMIFSARK
;
A
#
# COMPACT_ATOMS: atom_id res chain seq x y z
N MET A 1 0.01 40.91 18.15
CA MET A 1 -1.23 41.21 17.41
C MET A 1 -1.61 39.93 16.68
N GLU A 2 -2.50 39.11 17.24
CA GLU A 2 -2.96 37.89 16.58
C GLU A 2 -3.85 38.25 15.39
N LEU A 3 -3.43 37.90 14.18
CA LEU A 3 -4.27 37.97 12.99
C LEU A 3 -5.37 36.90 13.13
N LYS A 4 -6.54 37.30 13.63
CA LYS A 4 -7.73 36.44 13.65
C LYS A 4 -8.46 36.58 12.32
N ILE A 5 -8.37 35.56 11.48
CA ILE A 5 -9.27 35.42 10.32
C ILE A 5 -10.62 34.98 10.87
N SER A 6 -11.65 35.81 10.68
CA SER A 6 -13.01 35.52 11.15
C SER A 6 -13.93 34.99 10.06
N GLN A 7 -13.61 35.24 8.78
CA GLN A 7 -14.43 34.82 7.63
C GLN A 7 -13.59 34.69 6.35
N CYS A 8 -14.01 33.79 5.46
CA CYS A 8 -13.45 33.64 4.12
C CYS A 8 -14.35 34.29 3.07
N THR A 9 -13.76 34.73 1.96
CA THR A 9 -14.46 35.50 0.92
C THR A 9 -15.19 34.61 -0.08
N LYS A 10 -14.80 33.33 -0.23
CA LYS A 10 -15.44 32.39 -1.15
C LYS A 10 -16.30 31.37 -0.39
N SER A 11 -17.39 30.95 -1.02
CA SER A 11 -18.33 29.96 -0.47
C SER A 11 -17.73 28.56 -0.31
N ASN A 12 -16.72 28.22 -1.11
CA ASN A 12 -16.00 26.94 -1.04
C ASN A 12 -14.72 27.00 -0.19
N GLN A 13 -14.58 28.01 0.69
CA GLN A 13 -13.43 28.14 1.58
C GLN A 13 -13.82 27.91 3.04
N ALA A 14 -12.91 27.28 3.79
CA ALA A 14 -13.00 27.12 5.23
C ALA A 14 -11.76 27.71 5.91
N ILE A 15 -11.93 28.20 7.14
CA ILE A 15 -10.82 28.66 7.97
C ILE A 15 -10.13 27.44 8.56
N ILE A 16 -8.83 27.30 8.27
CA ILE A 16 -7.98 26.25 8.86
C ILE A 16 -6.87 26.94 9.66
N ASP A 17 -6.85 26.68 10.97
CA ASP A 17 -5.95 27.36 11.92
C ASP A 17 -4.47 27.00 11.77
N CYS A 18 -4.17 25.83 11.19
CA CYS A 18 -2.80 25.32 11.03
C CYS A 18 -2.61 24.78 9.61
N ILE A 19 -2.36 25.69 8.66
CA ILE A 19 -2.10 25.28 7.28
C ILE A 19 -0.67 24.80 7.05
N THR A 20 0.32 25.29 7.81
CA THR A 20 1.75 24.94 7.65
C THR A 20 2.28 24.04 8.77
N VAL A 21 3.39 23.33 8.48
CA VAL A 21 4.06 22.42 9.43
C VAL A 21 4.94 23.19 10.42
N ASP A 22 5.48 24.35 10.01
CA ASP A 22 6.43 25.15 10.80
C ASP A 22 5.76 26.28 11.61
N GLY A 23 4.43 26.37 11.57
CA GLY A 23 3.65 27.32 12.37
C GLY A 23 2.14 27.31 12.07
N CYS A 24 1.33 27.47 13.11
CA CYS A 24 -0.13 27.63 12.97
C CYS A 24 -0.47 29.07 12.59
N CYS A 25 -0.59 29.32 11.28
CA CYS A 25 -1.23 30.52 10.76
C CYS A 25 -2.63 30.15 10.28
N PRO A 26 -3.70 30.77 10.80
CA PRO A 26 -5.03 30.58 10.22
C PRO A 26 -5.03 31.11 8.79
N ALA A 27 -5.65 30.36 7.89
CA ALA A 27 -5.83 30.77 6.50
C ALA A 27 -7.15 30.25 5.94
N CYS A 28 -7.65 30.95 4.92
CA CYS A 28 -8.77 30.46 4.12
C CYS A 28 -8.28 29.42 3.12
N VAL A 29 -8.73 28.19 3.30
CA VAL A 29 -8.37 27.04 2.47
C VAL A 29 -9.56 26.65 1.62
N THR A 30 -9.31 26.49 0.33
CA THR A 30 -10.29 26.02 -0.64
C THR A 30 -10.57 24.54 -0.40
N ILE A 31 -11.83 24.20 -0.22
CA ILE A 31 -12.30 22.83 0.02
C ILE A 31 -12.68 22.22 -1.32
N LEU A 32 -11.96 21.17 -1.70
CA LEU A 32 -12.11 20.49 -2.98
C LEU A 32 -13.05 19.29 -2.88
N GLU A 33 -13.88 19.08 -3.89
CA GLU A 33 -14.85 17.99 -4.02
C GLU A 33 -14.34 16.90 -4.98
N ASP A 34 -15.19 15.94 -5.34
CA ASP A 34 -14.82 14.78 -6.15
C ASP A 34 -14.25 15.15 -7.53
N GLY A 35 -13.13 14.53 -7.89
CA GLY A 35 -12.49 14.69 -9.20
C GLY A 35 -11.72 16.00 -9.41
N GLU A 36 -11.78 16.94 -8.47
CA GLU A 36 -11.02 18.20 -8.53
C GLU A 36 -9.51 17.95 -8.31
N GLU A 37 -8.68 18.72 -9.00
CA GLU A 37 -7.23 18.60 -8.92
C GLU A 37 -6.72 19.08 -7.56
N CYS A 38 -5.87 18.25 -6.94
CA CYS A 38 -5.29 18.51 -5.63
C CYS A 38 -3.78 18.44 -5.68
N ASP A 39 -3.12 19.34 -4.95
CA ASP A 39 -1.68 19.36 -4.74
C ASP A 39 -1.38 19.29 -3.24
N LYS A 40 -0.55 18.33 -2.84
CA LYS A 40 -0.13 18.14 -1.45
C LYS A 40 0.80 19.25 -0.93
N GLN A 41 1.45 19.98 -1.83
CA GLN A 41 2.30 21.11 -1.49
C GLN A 41 1.48 22.39 -1.33
N SER A 42 0.25 22.41 -1.84
CA SER A 42 -0.65 23.55 -1.70
C SER A 42 -1.12 23.68 -0.24
N LEU A 43 -0.79 24.82 0.36
CA LEU A 43 -1.27 25.21 1.68
C LEU A 43 -2.71 25.75 1.65
N PHE A 44 -3.22 26.08 0.46
CA PHE A 44 -4.45 26.84 0.26
C PHE A 44 -5.58 26.03 -0.37
N SER A 45 -5.38 24.72 -0.60
CA SER A 45 -6.42 23.81 -1.10
C SER A 45 -6.31 22.45 -0.43
N ARG A 46 -7.44 21.87 0.02
CA ARG A 46 -7.51 20.53 0.60
C ARG A 46 -8.79 19.84 0.16
N CYS A 47 -8.74 18.52 -0.05
CA CYS A 47 -9.95 17.74 -0.31
C CYS A 47 -10.91 17.81 0.89
N ASN A 48 -12.21 17.69 0.61
CA ASN A 48 -13.26 17.71 1.62
C ASN A 48 -13.24 16.44 2.47
N GLU A 49 -12.34 16.41 3.46
CA GLU A 49 -12.17 15.29 4.39
C GLU A 49 -13.45 14.99 5.18
N ALA A 50 -14.28 16.00 5.47
CA ALA A 50 -15.55 15.84 6.18
C ALA A 50 -16.56 14.99 5.38
N LYS A 51 -16.49 15.04 4.04
CA LYS A 51 -17.25 14.16 3.13
C LYS A 51 -16.50 12.88 2.73
N GLY A 52 -15.32 12.66 3.31
CA GLY A 52 -14.49 11.48 3.07
C GLY A 52 -13.60 11.56 1.83
N PHE A 53 -13.33 12.76 1.29
CA PHE A 53 -12.42 12.91 0.14
C PHE A 53 -10.97 12.99 0.57
N GLN A 54 -10.08 12.29 -0.14
CA GLN A 54 -8.63 12.37 0.00
C GLN A 54 -7.95 12.55 -1.35
N CYS A 55 -6.81 13.22 -1.35
CA CYS A 55 -6.02 13.45 -2.55
C CYS A 55 -5.28 12.17 -2.97
N ASP A 56 -5.60 11.63 -4.14
CA ASP A 56 -4.85 10.55 -4.77
C ASP A 56 -3.61 11.09 -5.47
N ASN A 57 -2.43 10.73 -4.98
CA ASN A 57 -1.16 11.21 -5.54
C ASN A 57 -0.84 10.64 -6.93
N SER A 58 -1.55 9.58 -7.33
CA SER A 58 -1.32 8.93 -8.61
C SER A 58 -1.99 9.73 -9.73
N THR A 59 -3.15 10.31 -9.41
CA THR A 59 -3.98 11.07 -10.37
C THR A 59 -4.01 12.58 -10.07
N ASN A 60 -3.48 13.00 -8.93
CA ASN A 60 -3.60 14.35 -8.36
C ASN A 60 -5.05 14.83 -8.27
N LYS A 61 -5.98 13.93 -7.91
CA LYS A 61 -7.40 14.24 -7.79
C LYS A 61 -7.96 13.89 -6.43
N CYS A 62 -8.91 14.68 -5.96
CA CYS A 62 -9.69 14.35 -4.78
C CYS A 62 -10.63 13.18 -5.11
N ILE A 63 -10.55 12.10 -4.33
CA ILE A 63 -11.38 10.92 -4.51
C ILE A 63 -12.01 10.50 -3.19
N LYS A 64 -13.25 10.00 -3.27
CA LYS A 64 -14.01 9.58 -2.09
C LYS A 64 -13.45 8.25 -1.56
N VAL A 65 -13.07 8.23 -0.29
CA VAL A 65 -12.69 6.99 0.39
C VAL A 65 -13.95 6.17 0.63
N THR A 66 -14.11 5.05 -0.09
CA THR A 66 -15.38 4.30 -0.06
C THR A 66 -15.53 3.42 1.18
N ASN A 67 -14.41 3.06 1.84
CA ASN A 67 -14.41 2.28 3.08
C ASN A 67 -13.56 2.93 4.18
N PRO A 68 -14.09 3.95 4.89
CA PRO A 68 -13.37 4.62 5.98
C PRO A 68 -13.15 3.70 7.19
N THR A 69 -13.88 2.57 7.27
CA THR A 69 -13.75 1.62 8.37
C THR A 69 -12.70 0.53 8.15
N ALA A 70 -12.09 0.50 6.97
CA ALA A 70 -11.04 -0.44 6.62
C ALA A 70 -9.84 -0.32 7.56
N LYS A 71 -9.14 -1.44 7.79
CA LYS A 71 -8.04 -1.51 8.75
C LYS A 71 -6.91 -0.53 8.42
N CYS A 72 -6.56 -0.38 7.14
CA CYS A 72 -5.50 0.55 6.72
C CYS A 72 -5.86 2.00 7.05
N VAL A 73 -7.07 2.44 6.68
CA VAL A 73 -7.54 3.82 6.93
C VAL A 73 -7.55 4.12 8.44
N LYS A 74 -8.10 3.21 9.25
CA LYS A 74 -8.07 3.34 10.72
C LYS A 74 -6.65 3.44 11.27
N GLN A 75 -5.71 2.63 10.76
CA GLN A 75 -4.32 2.69 11.18
C GLN A 75 -3.63 4.00 10.73
N TYR A 76 -3.93 4.47 9.53
CA TYR A 76 -3.46 5.75 9.01
C TYR A 76 -3.89 6.90 9.91
N ASP A 77 -5.19 7.01 10.19
CA ASP A 77 -5.76 8.08 11.02
C ASP A 77 -5.19 8.06 12.43
N TYR A 78 -5.05 6.88 13.02
CA TYR A 78 -4.45 6.72 14.34
C TYR A 78 -2.99 7.21 14.37
N ARG A 79 -2.17 6.81 13.39
CA ARG A 79 -0.77 7.25 13.31
C ARG A 79 -0.62 8.73 13.02
N LEU A 80 -1.50 9.29 12.18
CA LEU A 80 -1.53 10.72 11.89
C LEU A 80 -1.85 11.54 13.15
N ARG A 81 -2.83 11.11 13.96
CA ARG A 81 -3.15 11.76 15.24
C ARG A 81 -1.96 11.76 16.20
N ILE A 82 -1.23 10.65 16.27
CA ILE A 82 -0.02 10.55 17.09
C ILE A 82 1.05 11.51 16.59
N ALA A 83 1.32 11.52 15.27
CA ALA A 83 2.31 12.42 14.67
C ALA A 83 1.99 13.89 15.00
N ASN A 84 0.74 14.30 14.80
CA ASN A 84 0.30 15.66 15.11
C ASN A 84 0.40 16.00 16.61
N LYS A 85 0.19 15.04 17.51
CA LYS A 85 0.37 15.24 18.95
C LYS A 85 1.84 15.50 19.31
N TYR A 86 2.78 14.76 18.70
CA TYR A 86 4.21 14.97 18.94
C TYR A 86 4.71 16.31 18.39
N HIS A 87 4.20 16.75 17.23
CA HIS A 87 4.49 18.10 16.72
C HIS A 87 4.14 19.19 17.74
N ARG A 88 2.94 19.15 18.36
CA ARG A 88 2.50 20.12 19.36
C ARG A 88 3.34 20.17 20.65
N ILE A 89 3.99 19.06 21.01
CA ILE A 89 4.84 19.00 22.22
C ILE A 89 6.20 19.66 21.95
N ASN A 90 6.77 19.43 20.76
CA ASN A 90 8.10 19.94 20.41
C ASN A 90 8.14 21.43 20.08
N GLU A 91 6.99 22.06 19.79
CA GLU A 91 6.90 23.53 19.74
C GLU A 91 7.25 24.20 21.08
N LYS A 92 7.09 23.49 22.21
CA LYS A 92 7.39 24.03 23.55
C LYS A 92 8.82 23.74 24.04
N ASN A 93 9.53 22.79 23.44
CA ASN A 93 10.90 22.39 23.80
C ASN A 93 11.80 22.41 22.56
N SER A 94 12.53 23.51 22.38
CA SER A 94 13.28 23.89 21.17
C SER A 94 14.52 23.05 20.81
N ILE A 95 14.81 21.95 21.50
CA ILE A 95 16.09 21.23 21.37
C ILE A 95 15.99 20.01 20.42
N PHE A 96 14.79 19.47 20.17
CA PHE A 96 14.57 18.36 19.22
C PHE A 96 13.41 18.67 18.25
N ARG A 97 13.66 19.57 17.29
CA ARG A 97 12.68 20.02 16.28
C ARG A 97 12.44 19.00 15.13
N TYR A 98 12.83 17.73 15.29
CA TYR A 98 12.82 16.73 14.21
C TYR A 98 11.99 15.46 14.50
N ALA A 99 10.99 15.50 15.40
CA ALA A 99 9.94 14.47 15.36
C ALA A 99 8.95 14.78 14.23
N ASP A 100 9.49 14.93 13.03
CA ASP A 100 8.71 15.19 11.84
C ASP A 100 8.02 13.89 11.41
N ARG A 101 7.10 13.99 10.46
CA ARG A 101 6.36 12.88 9.83
C ARG A 101 7.23 11.67 9.37
N PHE A 102 8.56 11.82 9.40
CA PHE A 102 9.58 10.80 9.20
C PHE A 102 9.68 9.72 10.31
N THR A 103 9.38 10.03 11.57
CA THR A 103 9.59 9.07 12.68
C THR A 103 8.40 8.10 12.83
N ILE A 104 7.20 8.51 12.42
CA ILE A 104 5.98 7.70 12.50
C ILE A 104 5.55 7.32 11.08
N PRO A 105 5.84 6.10 10.61
CA PRO A 105 5.53 5.70 9.25
C PRO A 105 4.02 5.60 9.05
N LEU A 106 3.48 6.36 8.11
CA LEU A 106 2.07 6.25 7.70
C LEU A 106 1.91 5.10 6.70
N PRO A 107 0.91 4.21 6.87
CA PRO A 107 0.65 3.16 5.89
C PRO A 107 0.11 3.77 4.59
N GLN A 108 0.44 3.13 3.47
CA GLN A 108 -0.04 3.51 2.15
C GLN A 108 -1.33 2.73 1.87
N CYS A 109 -2.47 3.41 1.93
CA CYS A 109 -3.77 2.79 1.66
C CYS A 109 -4.18 3.00 0.21
N ASP A 110 -4.90 2.03 -0.34
CA ASP A 110 -5.70 2.21 -1.55
C ASP A 110 -6.95 3.00 -1.18
N LEU A 111 -7.13 4.16 -1.80
CA LEU A 111 -8.16 5.12 -1.39
C LEU A 111 -9.57 4.65 -1.77
N ILE A 112 -9.71 3.84 -2.82
CA ILE A 112 -11.01 3.28 -3.22
C ILE A 112 -11.40 2.22 -2.22
N SER A 113 -10.65 1.13 -2.11
CA SER A 113 -10.99 -0.01 -1.25
C SER A 113 -10.79 0.24 0.26
N GLY A 114 -9.96 1.22 0.63
CA GLY A 114 -9.52 1.45 2.01
C GLY A 114 -8.51 0.41 2.51
N ASN A 115 -8.13 -0.57 1.69
CA ASN A 115 -7.18 -1.62 2.03
C ASN A 115 -5.73 -1.13 1.96
N TYR A 116 -4.80 -1.95 2.45
CA TYR A 116 -3.38 -1.68 2.27
C TYR A 116 -2.99 -1.84 0.80
N LYS A 117 -2.18 -0.90 0.27
CA LYS A 117 -1.48 -1.16 -0.98
C LYS A 117 -0.56 -2.39 -0.78
N PRO A 118 -0.47 -3.33 -1.74
CA PRO A 118 0.34 -4.54 -1.58
C PRO A 118 1.81 -4.23 -1.23
N LYS A 119 2.35 -3.15 -1.81
CA LYS A 119 3.66 -2.60 -1.52
C LYS A 119 3.55 -1.49 -0.46
N GLN A 120 4.27 -1.64 0.65
CA GLN A 120 4.45 -0.63 1.70
C GLN A 120 5.92 -0.23 1.77
N CYS A 121 6.19 1.06 1.90
CA CYS A 121 7.56 1.58 1.98
C CYS A 121 7.77 2.41 3.26
N ILE A 122 8.72 1.99 4.08
CA ILE A 122 9.11 2.66 5.31
C ILE A 122 10.60 2.98 5.24
N GLY A 123 10.96 4.26 5.36
CA GLY A 123 12.35 4.69 5.22
C GLY A 123 12.96 4.26 3.89
N SER A 124 14.13 3.63 3.91
CA SER A 124 14.81 3.16 2.70
C SER A 124 14.34 1.79 2.19
N ILE A 125 13.34 1.17 2.81
CA ILE A 125 12.93 -0.21 2.48
C ILE A 125 11.47 -0.24 2.04
N CYS A 126 11.19 -1.03 1.01
CA CYS A 126 9.85 -1.38 0.56
C CYS A 126 9.61 -2.89 0.71
N PHE A 127 8.38 -3.25 1.00
CA PHE A 127 8.03 -4.61 1.34
C PHE A 127 6.56 -4.94 1.05
N CYS A 128 6.29 -6.22 0.81
CA CYS A 128 4.94 -6.73 0.58
C CYS A 128 4.16 -6.95 1.88
N VAL A 129 2.87 -6.60 1.88
CA VAL A 129 1.94 -6.83 2.98
C VAL A 129 0.63 -7.44 2.48
N ASN A 130 -0.03 -8.23 3.31
CA ASN A 130 -1.38 -8.68 3.03
C ASN A 130 -2.34 -7.48 2.94
N VAL A 131 -3.11 -7.39 1.85
CA VAL A 131 -3.92 -6.21 1.53
C VAL A 131 -5.03 -5.91 2.56
N GLU A 132 -5.56 -6.92 3.23
CA GLU A 132 -6.66 -6.75 4.19
C GLU A 132 -6.15 -6.48 5.61
N THR A 133 -5.09 -7.19 6.01
CA THR A 133 -4.60 -7.20 7.40
C THR A 133 -3.41 -6.29 7.63
N GLY A 134 -2.67 -5.92 6.58
CA GLY A 134 -1.40 -5.18 6.67
C GLY A 134 -0.24 -6.02 7.20
N LYS A 135 -0.44 -7.34 7.41
CA LYS A 135 0.63 -8.23 7.90
C LYS A 135 1.73 -8.35 6.86
N ARG A 136 2.98 -8.26 7.31
CA ARG A 136 4.18 -8.45 6.48
C ARG A 136 4.18 -9.84 5.84
N LEU A 137 4.36 -9.89 4.52
CA LEU A 137 4.58 -11.13 3.75
C LEU A 137 6.07 -11.26 3.36
N PHE A 138 6.46 -12.17 2.48
CA PHE A 138 7.81 -12.16 1.89
C PHE A 138 7.87 -11.24 0.67
N GLY A 139 9.07 -10.90 0.20
CA GLY A 139 9.25 -9.91 -0.88
C GLY A 139 9.62 -8.54 -0.32
N HIS A 140 10.84 -8.07 -0.57
CA HIS A 140 11.31 -6.74 -0.19
C HIS A 140 12.34 -6.22 -1.16
N SER A 141 12.53 -4.91 -1.15
CA SER A 141 13.57 -4.25 -1.90
C SER A 141 14.00 -2.98 -1.16
N GLU A 142 15.15 -2.44 -1.54
CA GLU A 142 15.43 -1.04 -1.28
C GLU A 142 14.40 -0.15 -2.00
N ARG A 143 14.15 1.04 -1.47
CA ARG A 143 13.19 2.00 -2.03
C ARG A 143 13.55 2.42 -3.45
N VAL A 144 14.84 2.56 -3.75
CA VAL A 144 15.35 2.89 -5.10
C VAL A 144 15.04 1.80 -6.13
N ALA A 145 14.88 0.55 -5.70
CA ALA A 145 14.54 -0.59 -6.55
C ALA A 145 13.07 -1.00 -6.44
N SER A 146 12.22 -0.17 -5.81
CA SER A 146 10.85 -0.56 -5.48
C SER A 146 9.93 -0.76 -6.69
N ASP A 147 10.33 -0.28 -7.87
CA ASP A 147 9.60 -0.51 -9.11
C ASP A 147 9.63 -1.97 -9.56
N LYS A 148 10.68 -2.70 -9.15
CA LYS A 148 10.79 -4.15 -9.39
C LYS A 148 10.01 -4.99 -8.36
N LEU A 149 9.53 -4.39 -7.27
CA LEU A 149 8.80 -5.07 -6.20
C LEU A 149 7.30 -5.15 -6.53
N GLY A 150 6.87 -6.23 -7.19
CA GLY A 150 5.49 -6.40 -7.64
C GLY A 150 4.54 -7.02 -6.62
N CYS A 151 5.03 -7.80 -5.66
CA CYS A 151 4.27 -8.42 -4.56
C CYS A 151 3.11 -9.35 -4.94
N ARG A 152 2.75 -9.49 -6.23
CA ARG A 152 1.53 -10.18 -6.65
C ARG A 152 1.61 -11.68 -6.42
N CYS A 153 2.75 -12.31 -6.69
CA CYS A 153 2.94 -13.74 -6.43
C CYS A 153 2.82 -14.03 -4.93
N THR A 154 3.45 -13.20 -4.10
CA THR A 154 3.32 -13.29 -2.64
C THR A 154 1.86 -13.18 -2.17
N GLN A 155 1.06 -12.27 -2.75
CA GLN A 155 -0.36 -12.18 -2.41
C GLN A 155 -1.10 -13.47 -2.74
N THR A 156 -0.91 -13.98 -3.96
CA THR A 156 -1.54 -15.22 -4.43
C THR A 156 -1.15 -16.40 -3.55
N PHE A 157 0.15 -16.53 -3.24
CA PHE A 157 0.65 -17.55 -2.34
C PHE A 157 -0.02 -17.47 -0.95
N ASN A 158 -0.10 -16.27 -0.37
CA ASN A 158 -0.72 -16.08 0.93
C ASN A 158 -2.23 -16.36 0.93
N GLN A 159 -2.94 -16.06 -0.17
CA GLN A 159 -4.36 -16.38 -0.33
C GLN A 159 -4.57 -17.91 -0.39
N LEU A 160 -3.74 -18.63 -1.15
CA LEU A 160 -3.81 -20.09 -1.21
C LEU A 160 -3.57 -20.73 0.16
N LEU A 161 -2.62 -20.19 0.95
CA LEU A 161 -2.39 -20.64 2.32
C LEU A 161 -3.56 -20.36 3.26
N SER A 162 -4.34 -19.31 3.05
CA SER A 162 -5.53 -19.04 3.88
C SER A 162 -6.72 -19.92 3.53
N ASP A 163 -6.85 -20.29 2.25
CA ASP A 163 -7.96 -21.11 1.75
C ASP A 163 -7.78 -22.60 2.10
N TYR A 164 -6.54 -23.08 2.05
CA TYR A 164 -6.19 -24.42 2.50
C TYR A 164 -5.96 -24.43 4.02
N ARG A 165 -7.02 -24.78 4.78
CA ARG A 165 -6.92 -25.10 6.20
C ARG A 165 -5.95 -26.28 6.40
N GLU A 166 -4.73 -25.94 6.80
CA GLU A 166 -3.60 -26.83 7.09
C GLU A 166 -2.81 -27.39 5.88
N LYS A 167 -1.51 -27.09 5.88
CA LYS A 167 -0.40 -27.82 5.24
C LYS A 167 -0.44 -27.93 3.71
N LEU A 168 -0.28 -26.79 3.04
CA LEU A 168 0.60 -26.82 1.87
C LEU A 168 2.03 -26.84 2.41
N ASP A 169 2.67 -28.01 2.39
CA ASP A 169 4.12 -28.07 2.58
C ASP A 169 4.76 -27.10 1.58
N PHE A 170 5.85 -26.45 1.97
CA PHE A 170 6.65 -25.58 1.09
C PHE A 170 7.13 -26.30 -0.18
N PHE A 171 7.03 -27.63 -0.20
CA PHE A 171 7.34 -28.53 -1.32
C PHE A 171 6.12 -29.01 -2.09
N SER A 172 4.91 -28.50 -1.82
CA SER A 172 3.72 -28.91 -2.55
C SER A 172 3.66 -28.23 -3.93
N ASP A 173 3.46 -29.01 -4.99
CA ASP A 173 3.40 -28.54 -6.38
C ASP A 173 2.14 -27.72 -6.72
N ILE A 174 1.44 -27.17 -5.73
CA ILE A 174 0.13 -26.51 -5.90
C ILE A 174 0.25 -24.99 -5.73
N HIS A 175 1.34 -24.50 -5.16
CA HIS A 175 1.54 -23.06 -4.94
C HIS A 175 2.39 -22.41 -6.04
N PRO A 176 2.20 -21.11 -6.32
CA PRO A 176 3.03 -20.41 -7.30
C PRO A 176 4.47 -20.33 -6.82
N HIS A 177 5.42 -20.43 -7.75
CA HIS A 177 6.83 -20.18 -7.48
C HIS A 177 7.10 -18.69 -7.54
N CYS A 178 7.49 -18.11 -6.41
CA CYS A 178 7.77 -16.67 -6.30
C CYS A 178 9.27 -16.41 -6.19
N ASP A 179 9.71 -15.24 -6.66
CA ASP A 179 11.07 -14.76 -6.42
C ASP A 179 11.19 -13.99 -5.08
N SER A 180 12.39 -13.50 -4.78
CA SER A 180 12.68 -12.73 -3.56
C SER A 180 12.05 -11.33 -3.52
N LEU A 181 11.53 -10.84 -4.64
CA LEU A 181 10.79 -9.58 -4.77
C LEU A 181 9.27 -9.80 -4.68
N GLY A 182 8.82 -11.05 -4.57
CA GLY A 182 7.42 -11.40 -4.53
C GLY A 182 6.73 -11.35 -5.89
N ASN A 183 7.51 -11.38 -6.98
CA ASN A 183 7.03 -11.57 -8.34
C ASN A 183 6.94 -13.06 -8.66
N PHE A 184 6.27 -13.39 -9.76
CA PHE A 184 6.21 -14.77 -10.25
C PHE A 184 7.54 -15.14 -10.91
N GLN A 185 8.11 -16.29 -10.56
CA GLN A 185 9.19 -16.85 -11.34
C GLN A 185 8.72 -17.16 -12.76
N ARG A 186 9.60 -16.99 -13.75
CA ARG A 186 9.23 -17.21 -15.16
C ARG A 186 8.80 -18.63 -15.44
N LEU A 187 9.33 -19.63 -14.73
CA LEU A 187 8.86 -21.00 -14.84
C LEU A 187 7.87 -21.26 -13.69
N GLN A 188 6.63 -21.54 -14.05
CA GLN A 188 5.62 -22.03 -13.10
C GLN A 188 5.34 -23.48 -13.42
N CYS A 189 5.27 -24.32 -12.39
CA CYS A 189 4.85 -25.69 -12.50
C CYS A 189 3.74 -25.93 -11.50
N SER A 190 2.70 -26.64 -11.93
CA SER A 190 1.72 -27.21 -11.02
C SER A 190 1.44 -28.65 -11.41
N ARG A 191 1.75 -29.56 -10.50
CA ARG A 191 1.76 -31.00 -10.75
C ARG A 191 2.59 -31.31 -12.00
N ASN A 192 1.95 -31.80 -13.06
CA ASN A 192 2.59 -32.20 -14.32
C ASN A 192 2.46 -31.15 -15.42
N ILE A 193 2.13 -29.90 -15.07
CA ILE A 193 1.97 -28.82 -16.05
C ILE A 193 2.97 -27.73 -15.72
N CYS A 194 3.90 -27.48 -16.62
CA CYS A 194 4.83 -26.36 -16.52
C CYS A 194 4.58 -25.36 -17.65
N PHE A 195 4.69 -24.07 -17.35
CA PHE A 195 4.51 -23.00 -18.32
C PHE A 195 5.40 -21.81 -18.01
N CYS A 196 5.74 -21.06 -19.06
CA CYS A 196 6.36 -19.76 -18.86
C CYS A 196 5.29 -18.76 -18.42
N ALA A 197 5.49 -18.11 -17.28
CA ALA A 197 4.62 -17.09 -16.74
C ALA A 197 5.21 -15.69 -16.93
N ASP A 198 4.33 -14.72 -17.14
CA ASP A 198 4.64 -13.31 -16.98
C ASP A 198 4.95 -13.00 -15.50
N GLU A 199 6.07 -12.33 -15.26
CA GLU A 199 6.61 -12.09 -13.92
C GLU A 199 5.68 -11.24 -13.04
N TYR A 200 4.91 -10.33 -13.63
CA TYR A 200 4.06 -9.39 -12.89
C TYR A 200 2.61 -9.83 -12.76
N THR A 201 2.15 -10.71 -13.64
CA THR A 201 0.75 -11.16 -13.69
C THR A 201 0.56 -12.63 -13.38
N GLY A 202 1.60 -13.45 -13.49
CA GLY A 202 1.55 -14.90 -13.35
C GLY A 202 0.87 -15.60 -14.53
N LYS A 203 0.46 -14.86 -15.57
CA LYS A 203 -0.27 -15.42 -16.71
C LYS A 203 0.68 -16.20 -17.62
N PRO A 204 0.24 -17.33 -18.22
CA PRO A 204 1.03 -18.03 -19.21
C PRO A 204 1.35 -17.15 -20.42
N ILE A 205 2.63 -17.03 -20.77
CA ILE A 205 3.14 -16.29 -21.94
C ILE A 205 3.64 -17.22 -23.05
N ALA A 206 3.67 -18.52 -22.80
CA ALA A 206 4.03 -19.54 -23.78
C ALA A 206 3.08 -20.73 -23.66
N LYS A 207 3.20 -21.67 -24.62
CA LYS A 207 2.46 -22.94 -24.57
C LYS A 207 2.79 -23.68 -23.28
N MET A 208 1.75 -24.20 -22.64
CA MET A 208 1.88 -25.07 -21.47
C MET A 208 2.45 -26.40 -21.93
N SER A 209 3.46 -26.89 -21.21
CA SER A 209 4.01 -28.22 -21.41
C SER A 209 3.43 -29.13 -20.33
N ILE A 210 2.82 -30.23 -20.74
CA ILE A 210 2.52 -31.33 -19.82
C ILE A 210 3.82 -32.13 -19.72
N THR A 211 4.41 -32.21 -18.54
CA THR A 211 5.48 -33.18 -18.27
C THR A 211 4.84 -34.57 -18.25
N ALA A 212 4.82 -35.21 -19.42
CA ALA A 212 4.49 -36.62 -19.52
C ALA A 212 5.64 -37.44 -18.93
N THR A 213 5.52 -37.83 -17.66
CA THR A 213 6.13 -39.06 -17.15
C THR A 213 5.18 -39.72 -16.17
N GLN A 214 4.23 -40.46 -16.73
CA GLN A 214 3.72 -41.66 -16.09
C GLN A 214 3.98 -42.83 -17.04
N ASP A 215 5.24 -42.98 -17.48
CA ASP A 215 5.69 -44.20 -18.14
C ASP A 215 6.55 -45.00 -17.17
N LEU A 216 6.04 -46.19 -16.85
CA LEU A 216 6.78 -47.39 -16.48
C LEU A 216 7.44 -47.44 -15.09
N MET A 217 6.62 -47.62 -14.04
CA MET A 217 6.91 -48.69 -13.06
C MET A 217 6.49 -50.04 -13.66
N ILE A 218 7.03 -50.40 -14.83
CA ILE A 218 7.17 -51.78 -15.27
C ILE A 218 8.68 -52.03 -15.30
N PHE A 219 9.28 -52.17 -14.13
CA PHE A 219 10.43 -53.04 -14.01
C PHE A 219 9.92 -54.48 -13.87
N SER A 220 9.71 -55.08 -15.04
CA SER A 220 10.16 -56.43 -15.36
C SER A 220 10.21 -57.42 -14.19
N ALA A 221 9.20 -58.28 -14.09
CA ALA A 221 9.40 -59.65 -13.64
C ALA A 221 10.38 -60.37 -14.59
N ARG A 222 11.63 -60.55 -14.15
CA ARG A 222 12.64 -61.56 -14.58
C ARG A 222 13.65 -61.60 -13.41
N LYS A 223 13.91 -62.71 -12.70
CA LYS A 223 13.69 -64.14 -12.92
C LYS A 223 13.59 -64.81 -11.56
#